data_AF-A0A7R7ZR94-F1
#
_entry.id   AF-A0A7R7ZR94-F1
#
_cell.length_a   1.000
_cell.length_b   1.000
_cell.length_c   1.000
_cell.angle_alpha   90.00
_cell.angle_beta   90.00
_cell.angle_gamma   90.00
#
_symmetry.space_group_name_H-M   'P 1'
#
loop_
_entity.id
_entity.type
_entity.pdbx_description
1 polymer ?
#
loop_
_entity_poly.entity_id
_entity_poly.type
_entity_poly.pdbx_seq_one_letter_code
_entity_poly.pdbx_strand_id
1 'polypeptide(L)'
;MQPITFLRLCLGLLLSIFFLASLVQSSPLPQDISSSSGALEIRGKTRDLFKGVFSKKPKKGQCTNTQKELQSNSQTSSSNLENLWKTVSENKRAATGHVQKHTLDPNTAQRFATTEFFGCTIVTVMDGRNVFLGHFAEENHCGKLLTDPATVEDVIIFKMEDYFREGSWSSESMAYILYKPQGGRGQTATGLEMLKAEMVRGGLREDNIQLKPYAAVGGAMADTSGPKGKVLVDWTKKQGGGNHLAYYAESDTPVYQQDFDAQGNPCAGAAEEECET
;
A
#
# COMPACT_ATOMS: atom_id res chain seq x y z
N MET A 1 25.83 -19.76 -49.85
CA MET A 1 24.36 -19.82 -49.84
C MET A 1 23.89 -19.33 -51.21
N GLN A 2 23.09 -20.10 -51.95
CA GLN A 2 22.68 -19.69 -53.29
C GLN A 2 21.72 -18.47 -53.18
N PRO A 3 21.84 -17.45 -54.06
CA PRO A 3 21.06 -16.21 -53.95
C PRO A 3 19.53 -16.43 -54.03
N ILE A 4 19.11 -17.55 -54.63
CA ILE A 4 17.72 -17.96 -54.76
C ILE A 4 17.13 -18.40 -53.40
N THR A 5 17.95 -18.94 -52.50
CA THR A 5 17.47 -19.42 -51.19
C THR A 5 17.21 -18.27 -50.21
N PHE A 6 18.01 -17.20 -50.29
CA PHE A 6 17.84 -16.00 -49.46
C PHE A 6 16.57 -15.22 -49.85
N LEU A 7 16.31 -15.06 -51.15
CA LEU A 7 15.13 -14.35 -51.64
C LEU A 7 13.82 -15.05 -51.25
N ARG A 8 13.80 -16.39 -51.26
CA ARG A 8 12.63 -17.17 -50.82
C ARG A 8 12.36 -17.03 -49.32
N LEU A 9 13.41 -16.91 -48.51
CA LEU A 9 13.28 -16.72 -47.06
C LEU A 9 12.72 -15.34 -46.73
N CYS A 10 13.21 -14.29 -47.40
CA CYS A 10 12.70 -12.93 -47.23
C CYS A 10 11.25 -12.77 -47.70
N LEU A 11 10.88 -13.41 -48.81
CA LEU A 11 9.50 -13.35 -49.32
C LEU A 11 8.51 -14.08 -48.39
N GLY A 12 8.91 -15.23 -47.82
CA GLY A 12 8.11 -15.95 -46.83
C GLY A 12 7.89 -15.17 -45.54
N LEU A 13 8.91 -14.43 -45.09
CA LEU A 13 8.84 -13.60 -43.88
C LEU A 13 8.02 -12.33 -44.09
N LEU A 14 8.03 -11.75 -45.29
CA LEU A 14 7.17 -10.62 -45.66
C LEU A 14 5.69 -11.03 -45.74
N LEU A 15 5.39 -12.20 -46.29
CA LEU A 15 4.02 -12.70 -46.42
C LEU A 15 3.39 -13.07 -45.06
N SER A 16 4.18 -13.55 -44.09
CA SER A 16 3.68 -13.84 -42.74
C SER A 16 3.32 -12.58 -41.95
N ILE A 17 4.05 -11.48 -42.15
CA ILE A 17 3.76 -10.17 -41.52
C ILE A 17 2.44 -9.60 -42.06
N PHE A 18 2.17 -9.71 -43.37
CA PHE A 18 0.90 -9.27 -43.94
C PHE A 18 -0.30 -10.11 -43.49
N PHE A 19 -0.12 -11.41 -43.24
CA PHE A 19 -1.18 -12.27 -42.70
C PHE A 19 -1.50 -12.01 -41.22
N LEU A 20 -0.52 -11.53 -40.44
CA LEU A 20 -0.72 -11.11 -39.05
C LEU A 20 -1.40 -9.74 -38.96
N ALA A 21 -1.15 -8.84 -39.91
CA ALA A 21 -1.78 -7.51 -39.95
C ALA A 21 -3.27 -7.55 -40.34
N SER A 22 -3.70 -8.53 -41.14
CA SER A 22 -5.11 -8.66 -41.57
C SER A 22 -6.02 -9.29 -40.51
N LEU A 23 -5.48 -9.88 -39.44
CA LEU A 23 -6.25 -10.41 -38.31
C LEU A 23 -6.64 -9.33 -37.27
N VAL A 24 -6.13 -8.10 -37.38
CA VAL A 24 -6.38 -7.03 -36.41
C VAL A 24 -7.58 -6.14 -36.79
N GLN A 25 -8.17 -6.30 -37.97
CA GLN A 25 -9.23 -5.39 -38.47
C GLN A 25 -10.63 -5.98 -38.62
N SER A 26 -10.89 -7.21 -38.19
CA SER A 26 -12.22 -7.82 -38.26
C SER A 26 -12.72 -8.31 -36.89
N SER A 27 -13.15 -7.37 -36.05
CA SER A 27 -14.12 -7.68 -34.99
C SER A 27 -15.07 -6.50 -34.81
N PRO A 28 -16.39 -6.71 -34.94
CA PRO A 28 -17.37 -5.63 -34.87
C PRO A 28 -17.54 -5.15 -33.42
N LEU A 29 -17.82 -3.85 -33.28
CA LEU A 29 -18.27 -3.22 -32.04
C LEU A 29 -19.55 -3.90 -31.51
N PRO A 30 -19.64 -4.22 -30.21
CA PRO A 30 -20.92 -4.31 -29.52
C PRO A 30 -21.32 -2.92 -29.04
N GLN A 31 -22.43 -2.42 -29.59
CA GLN A 31 -23.20 -1.34 -28.99
C GLN A 31 -24.04 -1.91 -27.83
N ASP A 32 -24.00 -1.16 -26.72
CA ASP A 32 -25.09 -0.82 -25.81
C ASP A 32 -25.63 -1.79 -24.72
N ILE A 33 -25.67 -1.18 -23.53
CA ILE A 33 -26.58 -1.34 -22.37
C ILE A 33 -26.33 -2.52 -21.42
N SER A 34 -25.81 -2.21 -20.23
CA SER A 34 -26.59 -2.24 -18.97
C SER A 34 -25.65 -2.13 -17.76
N SER A 35 -26.05 -1.36 -16.76
CA SER A 35 -25.35 -1.13 -15.50
C SER A 35 -25.04 -2.44 -14.76
N SER A 36 -23.77 -2.78 -14.58
CA SER A 36 -23.36 -3.89 -13.71
C SER A 36 -22.93 -3.37 -12.33
N SER A 37 -23.89 -2.86 -11.55
CA SER A 37 -23.78 -2.79 -10.09
C SER A 37 -23.99 -4.17 -9.43
N GLY A 38 -24.34 -5.20 -10.20
CA GLY A 38 -24.76 -6.52 -9.69
C GLY A 38 -23.64 -7.53 -9.38
N ALA A 39 -22.38 -7.29 -9.76
CA ALA A 39 -21.31 -8.28 -9.55
C ALA A 39 -20.79 -8.32 -8.10
N LEU A 40 -20.89 -7.20 -7.35
CA LEU A 40 -20.53 -7.14 -5.93
C LEU A 40 -21.67 -7.63 -5.01
N GLU A 41 -22.92 -7.59 -5.47
CA GLU A 41 -24.10 -7.85 -4.64
C GLU A 41 -24.35 -9.36 -4.40
N ILE A 42 -23.83 -10.22 -5.28
CA ILE A 42 -24.10 -11.67 -5.22
C ILE A 42 -23.18 -12.39 -4.20
N ARG A 43 -22.00 -11.84 -3.87
CA ARG A 43 -21.05 -12.48 -2.92
C ARG A 43 -21.35 -12.20 -1.45
N GLY A 44 -22.21 -11.22 -1.14
CA GLY A 44 -22.64 -10.90 0.22
C GLY A 44 -23.72 -11.82 0.82
N LYS A 45 -24.37 -12.68 0.02
CA LYS A 45 -25.58 -13.41 0.45
C LYS A 45 -25.39 -14.81 1.04
N THR A 46 -24.19 -15.39 1.01
CA THR A 46 -23.96 -16.78 1.46
C THR A 46 -23.18 -16.94 2.77
N ARG A 47 -22.92 -15.86 3.52
CA ARG A 47 -22.21 -15.93 4.81
C ARG A 47 -22.91 -15.20 5.98
N ASP A 48 -24.17 -14.83 5.82
CA ASP A 48 -24.94 -14.06 6.82
C ASP A 48 -25.62 -14.97 7.86
N LEU A 49 -24.87 -15.92 8.47
CA LEU A 49 -25.39 -16.85 9.48
C LEU A 49 -24.77 -16.74 10.88
N PHE A 50 -23.90 -15.76 11.13
CA PHE A 50 -23.47 -15.43 12.49
C PHE A 50 -23.38 -13.91 12.68
N LYS A 51 -24.54 -13.25 12.73
CA LYS A 51 -24.67 -11.90 13.29
C LYS A 51 -24.59 -11.98 14.81
N GLY A 52 -23.53 -11.43 15.35
CA GLY A 52 -23.37 -11.15 16.77
C GLY A 52 -21.97 -11.51 17.21
N VAL A 53 -21.18 -10.49 17.56
CA VAL A 53 -20.17 -10.45 18.65
C VAL A 53 -19.30 -9.19 18.47
N PHE A 54 -19.66 -8.15 19.25
CA PHE A 54 -18.87 -7.01 19.76
C PHE A 54 -18.25 -5.98 18.79
N SER A 55 -19.00 -4.92 18.47
CA SER A 55 -18.41 -3.56 18.40
C SER A 55 -18.04 -3.10 19.81
N LYS A 56 -16.83 -3.44 20.28
CA LYS A 56 -16.26 -2.77 21.45
C LYS A 56 -15.89 -1.35 21.05
N LYS A 57 -16.49 -0.36 21.70
CA LYS A 57 -16.04 1.04 21.61
C LYS A 57 -14.53 1.10 21.89
N PRO A 58 -13.74 1.86 21.11
CA PRO A 58 -12.31 2.00 21.36
C PRO A 58 -12.08 2.59 22.75
N LYS A 59 -11.12 2.03 23.50
CA LYS A 59 -10.69 2.59 24.79
C LYS A 59 -9.66 3.67 24.51
N LYS A 60 -9.90 4.89 25.00
CA LYS A 60 -8.91 5.97 24.97
C LYS A 60 -7.80 5.66 25.97
N GLY A 61 -6.54 5.64 25.51
CA GLY A 61 -5.40 5.37 26.36
C GLY A 61 -5.09 6.52 27.32
N GLN A 62 -4.53 6.19 28.49
CA GLN A 62 -4.05 7.18 29.47
C GLN A 62 -2.55 7.36 29.33
N CYS A 63 -2.13 8.55 28.90
CA CYS A 63 -0.72 8.87 28.68
C CYS A 63 -0.36 10.05 29.57
N THR A 64 0.67 9.90 30.41
CA THR A 64 1.21 11.01 31.20
C THR A 64 1.99 11.91 30.27
N ASN A 65 1.50 13.14 30.06
CA ASN A 65 2.18 14.17 29.27
C ASN A 65 3.49 14.55 29.96
N THR A 66 4.56 13.82 29.64
CA THR A 66 5.90 14.33 29.83
C THR A 66 6.28 14.93 28.48
N GLN A 67 5.95 16.20 28.27
CA GLN A 67 6.57 16.98 27.20
C GLN A 67 8.06 17.09 27.54
N LYS A 68 8.83 16.09 27.11
CA LYS A 68 10.25 16.22 26.85
C LYS A 68 10.43 15.99 25.37
N GLU A 69 10.32 17.11 24.66
CA GLU A 69 11.28 17.53 23.64
C GLU A 69 12.00 16.34 23.00
N LEU A 70 11.44 15.85 21.88
CA LEU A 70 12.26 15.22 20.86
C LEU A 70 13.22 16.32 20.38
N GLN A 71 14.36 16.40 21.07
CA GLN A 71 15.44 17.28 20.70
C GLN A 71 15.77 17.00 19.24
N SER A 72 15.62 18.06 18.44
CA SER A 72 16.29 18.24 17.17
C SER A 72 17.78 18.01 17.38
N ASN A 73 18.21 16.75 17.23
CA ASN A 73 19.62 16.43 17.30
C ASN A 73 20.23 16.72 15.93
N SER A 74 20.89 17.87 15.88
CA SER A 74 22.16 18.14 15.20
C SER A 74 22.38 17.40 13.88
N GLN A 75 22.28 18.17 12.80
CA GLN A 75 22.91 18.01 11.49
C GLN A 75 23.98 16.91 11.40
N THR A 76 23.55 15.68 11.17
CA THR A 76 24.30 14.77 10.30
C THR A 76 23.81 15.04 8.88
N SER A 77 24.71 15.15 7.90
CA SER A 77 24.35 15.25 6.48
C SER A 77 23.64 14.00 5.92
N SER A 78 23.38 13.00 6.76
CA SER A 78 22.69 11.76 6.43
C SER A 78 21.20 11.82 6.82
N SER A 79 20.35 11.35 5.90
CA SER A 79 18.89 11.25 6.10
C SER A 79 18.55 10.33 7.27
N ASN A 80 17.62 10.77 8.12
CA ASN A 80 17.14 9.99 9.26
C ASN A 80 16.43 8.70 8.82
N LEU A 81 15.53 8.78 7.83
CA LEU A 81 14.83 7.64 7.26
C LEU A 81 15.82 6.64 6.65
N GLU A 82 16.83 7.12 5.94
CA GLU A 82 17.90 6.28 5.40
C GLU A 82 18.63 5.51 6.52
N ASN A 83 18.96 6.19 7.61
CA ASN A 83 19.64 5.59 8.75
C ASN A 83 18.73 4.55 9.45
N LEU A 84 17.45 4.87 9.68
CA LEU A 84 16.48 3.93 10.25
C LEU A 84 16.29 2.71 9.35
N TRP A 85 16.17 2.92 8.04
CA TRP A 85 15.98 1.86 7.05
C TRP A 85 17.13 0.85 7.05
N LYS A 86 18.38 1.33 7.16
CA LYS A 86 19.57 0.48 7.28
C LYS A 86 19.54 -0.47 8.47
N THR A 87 18.80 -0.13 9.53
CA THR A 87 18.65 -1.00 10.72
C THR A 87 17.60 -2.10 10.55
N VAL A 88 16.75 -2.04 9.52
CA VAL A 88 15.69 -3.02 9.31
C VAL A 88 16.26 -4.28 8.66
N SER A 89 16.10 -5.43 9.31
CA SER A 89 16.53 -6.73 8.77
C SER A 89 15.70 -7.13 7.54
N GLU A 90 16.28 -7.91 6.62
CA GLU A 90 15.63 -8.31 5.36
C GLU A 90 14.29 -9.03 5.57
N ASN A 91 14.18 -9.89 6.59
CA ASN A 91 12.94 -10.58 6.92
C ASN A 91 11.82 -9.67 7.47
N LYS A 92 12.13 -8.40 7.79
CA LYS A 92 11.17 -7.36 8.14
C LYS A 92 10.96 -6.35 7.00
N ARG A 93 11.53 -6.63 5.82
CA ARG A 93 11.31 -5.87 4.60
C ARG A 93 10.32 -6.61 3.71
N ALA A 94 9.29 -5.91 3.24
CA ALA A 94 8.38 -6.44 2.23
C ALA A 94 8.98 -6.17 0.84
N ALA A 95 9.22 -7.24 0.06
CA ALA A 95 9.63 -7.14 -1.33
C ALA A 95 8.42 -7.05 -2.27
N THR A 96 8.63 -6.57 -3.50
CA THR A 96 7.58 -6.49 -4.53
C THR A 96 6.92 -7.84 -4.76
N GLY A 97 5.59 -7.84 -4.84
CA GLY A 97 4.76 -9.04 -4.97
C GLY A 97 4.44 -9.74 -3.65
N HIS A 98 4.98 -9.27 -2.52
CA HIS A 98 4.79 -9.89 -1.21
C HIS A 98 3.98 -9.00 -0.25
N VAL A 99 3.34 -9.67 0.70
CA VAL A 99 2.62 -9.08 1.82
C VAL A 99 3.17 -9.65 3.12
N GLN A 100 3.17 -8.83 4.17
CA GLN A 100 3.56 -9.25 5.50
C GLN A 100 2.62 -8.63 6.54
N LYS A 101 2.22 -9.41 7.54
CA LYS A 101 1.58 -8.92 8.76
C LYS A 101 2.46 -9.25 9.96
N HIS A 102 2.68 -8.26 10.82
CA HIS A 102 3.46 -8.37 12.04
C HIS A 102 2.61 -7.94 13.24
N THR A 103 2.72 -8.68 14.33
CA THR A 103 2.20 -8.26 15.62
C THR A 103 3.26 -7.45 16.36
N LEU A 104 2.85 -6.32 16.91
CA LEU A 104 3.69 -5.41 17.65
C LEU A 104 3.88 -5.90 19.09
N ASP A 105 5.13 -5.99 19.52
CA ASP A 105 5.50 -6.23 20.90
C ASP A 105 5.64 -4.87 21.62
N PRO A 106 4.83 -4.58 22.65
CA PRO A 106 4.94 -3.32 23.39
C PRO A 106 6.31 -3.16 24.10
N ASN A 107 7.04 -4.26 24.32
CA ASN A 107 8.29 -4.24 25.07
C ASN A 107 9.54 -4.05 24.20
N THR A 108 9.41 -4.29 22.89
CA THR A 108 10.55 -4.34 21.98
C THR A 108 10.37 -3.33 20.87
N ALA A 109 11.41 -2.54 20.61
CA ALA A 109 11.41 -1.66 19.44
C ALA A 109 11.45 -2.51 18.16
N GLN A 110 10.58 -2.20 17.21
CA GLN A 110 10.42 -2.96 15.98
C GLN A 110 10.32 -2.02 14.79
N ARG A 111 10.88 -2.44 13.66
CA ARG A 111 10.84 -1.69 12.42
C ARG A 111 10.47 -2.60 11.27
N PHE A 112 9.67 -2.06 10.35
CA PHE A 112 9.24 -2.74 9.14
C PHE A 112 9.40 -1.76 7.99
N ALA A 113 9.83 -2.25 6.82
CA ALA A 113 10.12 -1.35 5.72
C ALA A 113 9.82 -1.96 4.36
N THR A 114 9.71 -1.09 3.36
CA THR A 114 9.78 -1.48 1.96
C THR A 114 10.45 -0.36 1.15
N THR A 115 10.90 -0.66 -0.06
CA THR A 115 11.77 0.22 -0.84
C THR A 115 11.51 0.12 -2.34
N GLU A 116 12.04 1.09 -3.10
CA GLU A 116 12.19 1.08 -4.57
C GLU A 116 10.88 0.83 -5.32
N PHE A 117 9.80 1.46 -4.86
CA PHE A 117 8.44 1.20 -5.32
C PHE A 117 8.07 1.90 -6.63
N PHE A 118 8.99 2.08 -7.58
CA PHE A 118 8.69 2.73 -8.87
C PHE A 118 7.70 1.89 -9.69
N GLY A 119 6.53 2.45 -10.01
CA GLY A 119 5.49 1.65 -10.69
C GLY A 119 4.98 0.52 -9.81
N CYS A 120 5.05 0.71 -8.48
CA CYS A 120 4.47 -0.16 -7.49
C CYS A 120 3.47 0.63 -6.63
N THR A 121 2.53 -0.11 -6.05
CA THR A 121 1.63 0.38 -5.02
C THR A 121 1.98 -0.27 -3.68
N ILE A 122 2.20 0.57 -2.69
CA ILE A 122 2.50 0.15 -1.32
C ILE A 122 1.25 0.34 -0.47
N VAL A 123 0.85 -0.71 0.21
CA VAL A 123 -0.25 -0.70 1.17
C VAL A 123 0.33 -0.89 2.55
N THR A 124 0.15 0.10 3.43
CA THR A 124 0.49 -0.03 4.85
C THR A 124 -0.77 0.11 5.68
N VAL A 125 -1.04 -0.84 6.57
CA VAL A 125 -2.10 -0.72 7.58
C VAL A 125 -1.50 -0.92 8.95
N MET A 126 -1.80 -0.02 9.88
CA MET A 126 -1.16 -0.02 11.19
C MET A 126 -2.14 0.38 12.29
N ASP A 127 -1.98 -0.26 13.45
CA ASP A 127 -2.56 0.16 14.73
C ASP A 127 -1.56 -0.10 15.86
N GLY A 128 -1.96 0.07 17.11
CA GLY A 128 -1.10 -0.19 18.28
C GLY A 128 -0.76 -1.66 18.53
N ARG A 129 -1.18 -2.59 17.66
CA ARG A 129 -1.05 -4.04 17.84
C ARG A 129 -0.51 -4.75 16.62
N ASN A 130 -0.74 -4.24 15.42
CA ASN A 130 -0.39 -4.91 14.18
C ASN A 130 0.07 -3.91 13.13
N VAL A 131 0.97 -4.38 12.26
CA VAL A 131 1.39 -3.72 11.04
C VAL A 131 1.21 -4.69 9.89
N PHE A 132 0.52 -4.27 8.84
CA PHE A 132 0.47 -4.93 7.55
C PHE A 132 1.22 -4.07 6.53
N LEU A 133 2.05 -4.72 5.72
CA LEU A 133 2.80 -4.10 4.64
C LEU A 133 2.69 -4.96 3.39
N GLY A 134 2.03 -4.43 2.36
CA GLY A 134 1.94 -5.01 1.03
C GLY A 134 2.71 -4.16 0.03
N HIS A 135 3.48 -4.82 -0.84
CA HIS A 135 4.18 -4.17 -1.94
C HIS A 135 3.78 -4.87 -3.23
N PHE A 136 3.04 -4.17 -4.10
CA PHE A 136 2.49 -4.73 -5.33
C PHE A 136 3.04 -4.00 -6.53
N ALA A 137 3.49 -4.72 -7.57
CA ALA A 137 3.79 -4.10 -8.85
C ALA A 137 2.47 -3.61 -9.49
N GLU A 138 2.49 -2.44 -10.13
CA GLU A 138 1.34 -1.94 -10.91
C GLU A 138 1.26 -2.62 -12.28
N GLU A 139 2.25 -3.44 -12.64
CA GLU A 139 2.30 -4.21 -13.88
C GLU A 139 2.42 -5.70 -13.58
N ASN A 140 1.83 -6.53 -14.44
CA ASN A 140 2.05 -7.97 -14.40
C ASN A 140 3.39 -8.37 -15.06
N HIS A 141 3.71 -9.67 -15.03
CA HIS A 141 4.95 -10.21 -15.62
C HIS A 141 5.10 -9.98 -17.15
N CYS A 142 4.04 -9.52 -17.83
CA CYS A 142 4.07 -9.13 -19.24
C CYS A 142 4.18 -7.60 -19.46
N GLY A 143 4.38 -6.81 -18.41
CA GLY A 143 4.44 -5.34 -18.48
C GLY A 143 3.09 -4.68 -18.75
N LYS A 144 1.98 -5.36 -18.49
CA LYS A 144 0.64 -4.77 -18.60
C LYS A 144 0.23 -4.19 -17.26
N LEU A 145 -0.19 -2.92 -17.26
CA LEU A 145 -0.75 -2.25 -16.09
C LEU A 145 -1.99 -3.00 -15.58
N LEU A 146 -2.07 -3.16 -14.25
CA LEU A 146 -3.14 -3.83 -13.51
C LEU A 146 -4.41 -2.96 -13.46
N THR A 147 -4.96 -2.67 -14.62
CA THR A 147 -6.11 -1.79 -14.80
C THR A 147 -7.44 -2.53 -14.87
N ASP A 148 -7.43 -3.82 -15.18
CA ASP A 148 -8.64 -4.64 -15.21
C ASP A 148 -8.95 -5.24 -13.82
N PRO A 149 -10.21 -5.20 -13.36
CA PRO A 149 -10.57 -5.66 -12.02
C PRO A 149 -10.25 -7.14 -11.74
N ALA A 150 -10.38 -8.02 -12.74
CA ALA A 150 -10.15 -9.44 -12.55
C ALA A 150 -8.68 -9.75 -12.24
N THR A 151 -7.74 -9.09 -12.93
CA THR A 151 -6.32 -9.25 -12.65
C THR A 151 -5.91 -8.58 -11.34
N VAL A 152 -6.49 -7.42 -10.99
CA VAL A 152 -6.28 -6.81 -9.65
C VAL A 152 -6.74 -7.75 -8.55
N GLU A 153 -7.91 -8.37 -8.69
CA GLU A 153 -8.43 -9.34 -7.74
C GLU A 153 -7.43 -10.49 -7.52
N ASP A 154 -6.98 -11.13 -8.60
CA ASP A 154 -6.10 -12.31 -8.55
C ASP A 154 -4.69 -11.99 -8.03
N VAL A 155 -4.12 -10.86 -8.44
CA VAL A 155 -2.71 -10.53 -8.18
C VAL A 155 -2.51 -9.79 -6.86
N ILE A 156 -3.49 -8.99 -6.44
CA ILE A 156 -3.39 -8.08 -5.30
C ILE A 156 -4.38 -8.46 -4.20
N ILE A 157 -5.69 -8.42 -4.49
CA ILE A 157 -6.72 -8.57 -3.46
C ILE A 157 -6.64 -9.95 -2.82
N PHE A 158 -6.51 -11.02 -3.61
CA PHE A 158 -6.36 -12.39 -3.12
C PHE A 158 -5.24 -12.54 -2.09
N LYS A 159 -4.12 -11.83 -2.27
CA LYS A 159 -2.99 -11.86 -1.31
C LYS A 159 -3.32 -11.11 -0.01
N MET A 160 -4.22 -10.15 -0.05
CA MET A 160 -4.65 -9.36 1.11
C MET A 160 -5.78 -10.03 1.89
N GLU A 161 -6.68 -10.77 1.24
CA GLU A 161 -7.92 -11.29 1.84
C GLU A 161 -7.73 -12.04 3.16
N ASP A 162 -6.64 -12.82 3.28
CA ASP A 162 -6.34 -13.56 4.51
C ASP A 162 -6.06 -12.66 5.72
N TYR A 163 -5.68 -11.41 5.48
CA TYR A 163 -5.36 -10.40 6.50
C TYR A 163 -6.47 -9.37 6.72
N PHE A 164 -7.45 -9.29 5.80
CA PHE A 164 -8.56 -8.33 5.80
C PHE A 164 -9.92 -9.03 5.89
N ARG A 165 -10.04 -10.00 6.79
CA ARG A 165 -11.35 -10.53 7.21
C ARG A 165 -12.06 -9.49 8.07
N GLU A 166 -13.39 -9.50 8.09
CA GLU A 166 -14.18 -8.58 8.92
C GLU A 166 -13.72 -8.65 10.40
N GLY A 167 -13.45 -7.49 10.99
CA GLY A 167 -12.94 -7.38 12.37
C GLY A 167 -11.44 -7.64 12.54
N SER A 168 -10.68 -7.85 11.46
CA SER A 168 -9.21 -8.00 11.52
C SER A 168 -8.50 -6.74 11.99
N TRP A 169 -9.15 -5.60 11.81
CA TRP A 169 -8.64 -4.27 12.11
C TRP A 169 -9.68 -3.47 12.90
N SER A 170 -9.21 -2.47 13.62
CA SER A 170 -10.08 -1.57 14.38
C SER A 170 -10.52 -0.37 13.56
N SER A 171 -11.58 0.30 14.02
CA SER A 171 -11.99 1.60 13.48
C SER A 171 -10.93 2.70 13.63
N GLU A 172 -9.94 2.50 14.50
CA GLU A 172 -8.82 3.42 14.75
C GLU A 172 -7.56 3.03 13.97
N SER A 173 -7.61 1.93 13.19
CA SER A 173 -6.50 1.54 12.33
C SER A 173 -6.34 2.56 11.20
N MET A 174 -5.10 2.92 10.91
CA MET A 174 -4.74 3.85 9.84
C MET A 174 -4.17 3.08 8.66
N ALA A 175 -4.60 3.45 7.45
CA ALA A 175 -4.08 2.89 6.22
C ALA A 175 -3.46 3.96 5.34
N TYR A 176 -2.32 3.66 4.73
CA TYR A 176 -1.68 4.48 3.71
C TYR A 176 -1.51 3.64 2.45
N ILE A 177 -2.01 4.17 1.33
CA ILE A 177 -1.80 3.60 0.01
C ILE A 177 -0.94 4.57 -0.79
N LEU A 178 0.33 4.22 -0.97
CA LEU A 178 1.24 4.97 -1.82
C LEU A 178 1.14 4.41 -3.23
N TYR A 179 0.96 5.30 -4.21
CA TYR A 179 0.75 4.91 -5.60
C TYR A 179 1.35 5.92 -6.58
N LYS A 180 1.62 5.49 -7.81
CA LYS A 180 2.04 6.41 -8.87
C LYS A 180 0.81 6.95 -9.61
N PRO A 181 0.64 8.28 -9.70
CA PRO A 181 -0.35 8.85 -10.61
C PRO A 181 -0.03 8.47 -12.05
N GLN A 182 -1.01 7.93 -12.77
CA GLN A 182 -0.88 7.69 -14.20
C GLN A 182 -1.38 8.91 -14.98
N GLY A 183 -0.61 9.33 -15.98
CA GLY A 183 -0.84 10.57 -16.71
C GLY A 183 -2.13 10.55 -17.52
N GLY A 184 -3.01 11.53 -17.27
CA GLY A 184 -4.15 11.87 -18.11
C GLY A 184 -5.36 10.93 -17.98
N ARG A 185 -6.39 11.41 -17.27
CA ARG A 185 -7.73 10.81 -17.06
C ARG A 185 -7.84 9.79 -15.92
N GLY A 186 -7.65 10.22 -14.68
CA GLY A 186 -8.30 9.62 -13.49
C GLY A 186 -8.14 8.11 -13.27
N GLN A 187 -7.29 7.42 -14.02
CA GLN A 187 -7.08 5.99 -13.96
C GLN A 187 -5.96 5.73 -12.96
N THR A 188 -6.31 5.05 -11.88
CA THR A 188 -5.35 4.56 -10.90
C THR A 188 -5.02 3.13 -11.31
N ALA A 189 -3.80 2.87 -11.78
CA ALA A 189 -3.42 1.60 -12.42
C ALA A 189 -3.36 0.37 -11.48
N THR A 190 -3.81 0.49 -10.24
CA THR A 190 -3.64 -0.55 -9.22
C THR A 190 -4.96 -0.99 -8.58
N GLY A 191 -6.10 -0.60 -9.17
CA GLY A 191 -7.41 -0.82 -8.57
C GLY A 191 -7.51 -0.24 -7.15
N LEU A 192 -7.10 1.02 -6.96
CA LEU A 192 -7.13 1.70 -5.66
C LEU A 192 -8.49 1.61 -4.97
N GLU A 193 -9.57 1.69 -5.74
CA GLU A 193 -10.93 1.56 -5.19
C GLU A 193 -11.21 0.14 -4.68
N MET A 194 -10.68 -0.91 -5.33
CA MET A 194 -10.78 -2.28 -4.83
C MET A 194 -9.96 -2.47 -3.55
N LEU A 195 -8.76 -1.90 -3.49
CA LEU A 195 -7.92 -1.89 -2.28
C LEU A 195 -8.63 -1.21 -1.11
N LYS A 196 -9.23 -0.04 -1.34
CA LYS A 196 -10.04 0.66 -0.32
C LYS A 196 -11.23 -0.20 0.12
N ALA A 197 -11.99 -0.74 -0.83
CA ALA A 197 -13.15 -1.56 -0.53
C ALA A 197 -12.78 -2.78 0.33
N GLU A 198 -11.66 -3.43 0.02
CA GLU A 198 -11.15 -4.57 0.79
C GLU A 198 -10.75 -4.17 2.22
N MET A 199 -10.13 -3.00 2.41
CA MET A 199 -9.81 -2.47 3.74
C MET A 199 -11.07 -2.12 4.56
N VAL A 200 -12.05 -1.47 3.93
CA VAL A 200 -13.33 -1.14 4.57
C VAL A 200 -14.07 -2.43 4.97
N ARG A 201 -14.09 -3.43 4.09
CA ARG A 201 -14.62 -4.77 4.38
C ARG A 201 -13.91 -5.44 5.57
N GLY A 202 -12.61 -5.20 5.71
CA GLY A 202 -11.80 -5.66 6.85
C GLY A 202 -12.10 -4.94 8.18
N GLY A 203 -12.92 -3.88 8.17
CA GLY A 203 -13.36 -3.13 9.35
C GLY A 203 -12.70 -1.76 9.52
N LEU A 204 -11.91 -1.28 8.53
CA LEU A 204 -11.34 0.08 8.58
C LEU A 204 -12.42 1.13 8.29
N ARG A 205 -12.29 2.29 8.92
CA ARG A 205 -13.04 3.48 8.52
C ARG A 205 -12.48 4.03 7.23
N GLU A 206 -13.36 4.40 6.30
CA GLU A 206 -12.95 4.99 5.02
C GLU A 206 -12.11 6.26 5.22
N ASP A 207 -12.47 7.11 6.18
CA ASP A 207 -11.73 8.33 6.55
C ASP A 207 -10.28 8.06 6.99
N ASN A 208 -9.98 6.85 7.47
CA ASN A 208 -8.65 6.47 7.92
C ASN A 208 -7.78 5.90 6.78
N ILE A 209 -8.31 5.80 5.56
CA ILE A 209 -7.58 5.30 4.39
C ILE A 209 -7.04 6.48 3.59
N GLN A 210 -5.73 6.69 3.70
CA GLN A 210 -5.03 7.82 3.13
C GLN A 210 -4.38 7.42 1.80
N LEU A 211 -4.83 8.03 0.70
CA LEU A 211 -4.16 7.92 -0.59
C LEU A 211 -3.02 8.93 -0.69
N LYS A 212 -1.81 8.47 -1.00
CA LYS A 212 -0.62 9.33 -1.14
C LYS A 212 0.05 9.09 -2.49
N PRO A 213 -0.10 10.00 -3.47
CA PRO A 213 0.66 9.89 -4.70
C PRO A 213 2.15 10.15 -4.41
N TYR A 214 3.04 9.32 -4.97
CA TYR A 214 4.46 9.63 -4.98
C TYR A 214 4.90 10.16 -6.34
N ALA A 215 5.91 11.03 -6.32
CA ALA A 215 6.55 11.49 -7.55
C ALA A 215 7.45 10.36 -8.03
N ALA A 216 7.07 9.68 -9.11
CA ALA A 216 7.97 8.75 -9.77
C ALA A 216 9.22 9.50 -10.19
N VAL A 217 10.33 9.23 -9.52
CA VAL A 217 11.62 9.75 -9.91
C VAL A 217 11.92 9.13 -11.29
N GLY A 218 12.18 9.97 -12.29
CA GLY A 218 12.23 9.55 -13.68
C GLY A 218 13.33 8.51 -13.95
N GLY A 219 12.98 7.46 -14.69
CA GLY A 219 13.91 6.41 -15.16
C GLY A 219 14.09 5.24 -14.19
N ALA A 220 14.49 4.08 -14.71
CA ALA A 220 14.75 2.84 -13.96
C ALA A 220 15.96 2.93 -12.98
N MET A 221 16.51 4.12 -12.80
CA MET A 221 17.76 4.43 -12.06
C MET A 221 17.60 5.76 -11.30
N ALA A 222 16.40 6.00 -10.78
CA ALA A 222 16.19 7.06 -9.83
C ALA A 222 17.12 6.88 -8.63
N ASP A 223 17.87 7.91 -8.26
CA ASP A 223 18.70 7.88 -7.07
C ASP A 223 17.81 7.70 -5.83
N THR A 224 17.80 6.48 -5.30
CA THR A 224 17.14 6.12 -4.04
C THR A 224 18.04 6.35 -2.84
N SER A 225 19.18 7.04 -3.00
CA SER A 225 19.98 7.49 -1.87
C SER A 225 19.16 8.48 -1.02
N GLY A 226 19.24 8.31 0.30
CA GLY A 226 18.44 9.10 1.24
C GLY A 226 16.99 8.61 1.36
N PRO A 227 16.02 9.49 1.64
CA PRO A 227 14.68 9.07 2.04
C PRO A 227 13.80 8.62 0.86
N LYS A 228 14.18 8.93 -0.38
CA LYS A 228 13.35 8.66 -1.57
C LYS A 228 13.24 7.17 -1.88
N GLY A 229 12.05 6.76 -2.31
CA GLY A 229 11.73 5.37 -2.57
C GLY A 229 11.68 4.51 -1.30
N LYS A 230 11.68 5.07 -0.09
CA LYS A 230 11.61 4.30 1.17
C LYS A 230 10.30 4.54 1.90
N VAL A 231 9.76 3.45 2.44
CA VAL A 231 8.66 3.43 3.39
C VAL A 231 9.13 2.69 4.64
N LEU A 232 8.85 3.25 5.81
CA LEU A 232 9.22 2.65 7.08
C LEU A 232 8.15 2.88 8.14
N VAL A 233 7.84 1.82 8.88
CA VAL A 233 7.07 1.86 10.12
C VAL A 233 8.05 1.68 11.27
N ASP A 234 8.12 2.66 12.17
CA ASP A 234 8.96 2.64 13.38
C ASP A 234 8.06 2.51 14.61
N TRP A 235 8.24 1.43 15.34
CA TRP A 235 7.58 1.18 16.62
C TRP A 235 8.64 1.25 17.72
N THR A 236 8.58 2.30 18.53
CA THR A 236 9.56 2.57 19.58
C THR A 236 8.91 2.61 20.95
N LYS A 237 9.68 2.27 21.97
CA LYS A 237 9.23 2.35 23.37
C LYS A 237 9.49 3.76 23.90
N LYS A 238 8.49 4.37 24.55
CA LYS A 238 8.62 5.71 25.13
C LYS A 238 9.30 5.67 26.50
N GLN A 239 10.06 6.73 26.80
CA GLN A 239 10.52 6.98 28.16
C GLN A 239 9.30 7.35 29.03
N GLY A 240 9.02 6.58 30.08
CA GLY A 240 7.81 6.72 30.90
C GLY A 240 6.72 5.67 30.67
N GLY A 241 6.91 4.76 29.70
CA GLY A 241 5.98 3.67 29.39
C GLY A 241 5.15 3.94 28.14
N GLY A 242 4.56 2.88 27.59
CA GLY A 242 3.88 2.93 26.29
C GLY A 242 4.84 2.98 25.10
N ASN A 243 4.28 3.26 23.93
CA ASN A 243 4.97 3.15 22.65
C ASN A 243 4.65 4.34 21.74
N HIS A 244 5.51 4.56 20.76
CA HIS A 244 5.33 5.55 19.71
C HIS A 244 5.41 4.84 18.36
N LEU A 245 4.39 5.05 17.53
CA LEU A 245 4.31 4.58 16.16
C LEU A 245 4.54 5.76 15.22
N ALA A 246 5.56 5.66 14.37
CA ALA A 246 5.81 6.62 13.30
C ALA A 246 5.82 5.92 11.94
N TYR A 247 5.21 6.56 10.95
CA TYR A 247 5.20 6.09 9.56
C TYR A 247 5.88 7.11 8.66
N TYR A 248 6.90 6.67 7.94
CA TYR A 248 7.68 7.47 7.01
C TYR A 248 7.42 7.01 5.59
N ALA A 249 7.28 7.98 4.69
CA ALA A 249 7.10 7.77 3.26
C ALA A 249 7.86 8.87 2.50
N GLU A 250 8.95 8.50 1.82
CA GLU A 250 9.76 9.39 0.97
C GLU A 250 10.34 10.66 1.61
N SER A 251 10.31 10.75 2.93
CA SER A 251 10.68 11.93 3.70
C SER A 251 11.22 11.55 5.08
N ASP A 252 12.17 12.34 5.58
CA ASP A 252 12.66 12.24 6.97
C ASP A 252 11.62 12.70 7.99
N THR A 253 10.58 13.41 7.55
CA THR A 253 9.43 13.75 8.38
C THR A 253 8.38 12.64 8.26
N PRO A 254 7.93 12.05 9.39
CA PRO A 254 6.90 11.02 9.35
C PRO A 254 5.56 11.62 8.93
N VAL A 255 4.82 10.89 8.09
CA VAL A 255 3.48 11.25 7.60
C VAL A 255 2.40 10.94 8.64
N TYR A 256 2.69 10.04 9.56
CA TYR A 256 1.83 9.72 10.70
C TYR A 256 2.66 9.45 11.93
N GLN A 257 2.15 9.92 13.06
CA GLN A 257 2.71 9.70 14.38
C GLN A 257 1.56 9.50 15.36
N GLN A 258 1.67 8.49 16.22
CA GLN A 258 0.68 8.23 17.27
C GLN A 258 1.35 7.59 18.46
N ASP A 259 1.04 8.12 19.64
CA ASP A 259 1.44 7.53 20.90
C ASP A 259 0.41 6.52 21.39
N PHE A 260 0.89 5.48 22.05
CA PHE A 260 0.10 4.43 22.65
C PHE A 260 0.45 4.27 24.12
N ASP A 261 -0.56 3.96 24.93
CA ASP A 261 -0.35 3.59 26.34
C ASP A 261 0.31 2.20 26.46
N ALA A 262 0.63 1.79 27.69
CA ALA A 262 1.24 0.48 27.97
C ALA A 262 0.34 -0.71 27.61
N GLN A 263 -0.94 -0.48 27.33
CA GLN A 263 -1.92 -1.48 26.92
C GLN A 263 -2.14 -1.48 25.40
N GLY A 264 -1.41 -0.65 24.64
CA GLY A 264 -1.52 -0.55 23.19
C GLY A 264 -2.76 0.24 22.71
N ASN A 265 -3.38 1.04 23.58
CA ASN A 265 -4.47 1.92 23.18
C ASN A 265 -3.92 3.28 22.72
N PRO A 266 -4.48 3.89 21.66
CA PRO A 266 -4.04 5.19 21.22
C PRO A 266 -4.29 6.23 22.32
N CYS A 267 -3.26 7.02 22.63
CA CYS A 267 -3.44 8.26 23.37
C CYS A 267 -4.32 9.18 22.53
N ALA A 268 -5.23 9.96 23.13
CA ALA A 268 -5.76 11.08 22.34
C ALA A 268 -4.58 11.99 22.00
N GLY A 269 -4.45 12.36 20.72
CA GLY A 269 -3.65 13.53 20.38
C GLY A 269 -4.10 14.66 21.30
N ALA A 270 -3.15 15.50 21.72
CA ALA A 270 -3.57 16.82 22.17
C ALA A 270 -4.47 17.35 21.06
N ALA A 271 -5.78 17.46 21.34
CA ALA A 271 -6.56 18.41 20.58
C ALA A 271 -5.75 19.69 20.72
N GLU A 272 -5.30 20.24 19.60
CA GLU A 272 -5.04 21.66 19.58
C GLU A 272 -6.31 22.27 20.17
N GLU A 273 -6.23 22.71 21.44
CA GLU A 273 -7.19 23.66 21.95
C GLU A 273 -7.12 24.79 20.94
N GLU A 274 -8.11 24.84 20.05
CA GLU A 274 -8.46 26.04 19.35
C GLU A 274 -8.59 27.09 20.46
N CYS A 275 -7.55 27.93 20.58
CA CYS A 275 -7.68 29.18 21.31
C CYS A 275 -8.78 29.95 20.58
N GLU A 276 -10.01 29.84 21.07
CA GLU A 276 -11.06 30.81 20.78
C GLU A 276 -10.44 32.20 21.01
N THR A 277 -10.39 32.97 19.93
CA THR A 277 -10.07 34.40 19.95
C THR A 277 -11.36 35.19 19.81
#